data_AF-A0A536WTC9-F1
#
_entry.id   AF-A0A536WTC9-F1
#
_cell.length_a   1.000
_cell.length_b   1.000
_cell.length_c   1.000
_cell.angle_alpha   90.00
_cell.angle_beta   90.00
_cell.angle_gamma   90.00
#
_symmetry.space_group_name_H-M   'P 1'
#
loop_
_entity.id
_entity.type
_entity.pdbx_description
1 polymer ?
#
loop_
_entity_poly.entity_id
_entity_poly.type
_entity_poly.pdbx_seq_one_letter_code
_entity_poly.pdbx_strand_id
1 'polypeptide(L)' 'MLYLLDANVVITANNSYYRIDAVPEFWAWVAYHGNHGTIKMPLETFEEVKDGSKDDAQDPPFGWIQSNKGALVLDEE' A
#
# COMPACT_ATOMS: atom_id res chain seq x y z
N MET A 1 18.31 3.60 -2.07
CA MET A 1 17.42 4.48 -2.86
C MET A 1 16.02 4.29 -2.31
N LEU A 2 15.27 5.37 -2.09
CA LEU A 2 13.89 5.34 -1.59
C LEU A 2 12.93 5.54 -2.76
N TYR A 3 11.90 4.71 -2.84
CA TYR A 3 10.80 4.83 -3.80
C TYR A 3 9.52 5.17 -3.06
N LEU A 4 8.82 6.21 -3.51
CA LEU A 4 7.55 6.64 -2.91
C LEU A 4 6.38 6.00 -3.68
N LEU A 5 5.54 5.29 -2.95
CA LEU A 5 4.27 4.71 -3.39
C LEU A 5 3.17 5.75 -3.23
N ASP A 6 2.49 6.03 -4.34
CA ASP A 6 1.20 6.70 -4.33
C ASP A 6 0.07 5.66 -4.22
N ALA A 7 -1.08 6.09 -3.71
CA ALA A 7 -2.31 5.34 -3.60
C ALA A 7 -2.73 4.69 -4.93
N ASN A 8 -2.62 5.46 -6.02
CA ASN A 8 -3.00 5.01 -7.35
C ASN A 8 -2.17 3.82 -7.83
N VAL A 9 -0.92 3.66 -7.35
CA VAL A 9 -0.04 2.55 -7.74
C VAL A 9 -0.58 1.26 -7.14
N VAL A 10 -0.96 1.28 -5.86
CA VAL A 10 -1.58 0.14 -5.17
C VAL A 10 -2.91 -0.23 -5.83
N ILE A 11 -3.77 0.75 -6.06
CA ILE A 11 -5.08 0.53 -6.69
C ILE A 11 -4.93 -0.05 -8.10
N THR A 12 -4.05 0.55 -8.91
CA THR A 12 -3.80 0.10 -10.29
C THR A 12 -3.18 -1.29 -10.31
N ALA A 13 -2.22 -1.59 -9.44
CA ALA A 13 -1.60 -2.90 -9.36
C ALA A 13 -2.65 -3.98 -9.04
N ASN A 14 -3.52 -3.72 -8.06
CA ASN A 14 -4.62 -4.63 -7.73
C ASN A 14 -5.64 -4.77 -8.87
N ASN A 15 -6.01 -3.69 -9.56
CA ASN A 15 -7.04 -3.72 -10.60
C ASN A 15 -6.56 -4.24 -11.95
N SER A 16 -5.25 -4.40 -12.14
CA SER A 16 -4.65 -4.86 -13.41
C SER A 16 -4.04 -6.25 -13.28
N TYR A 17 -2.75 -6.34 -12.97
CA TYR A 17 -1.95 -7.56 -13.10
C TYR A 17 -1.65 -8.23 -11.76
N TYR A 18 -1.74 -7.49 -10.66
CA TYR A 18 -1.31 -7.92 -9.33
C TYR A 18 -2.46 -7.83 -8.33
N ARG A 19 -3.59 -8.45 -8.66
CA ARG A 19 -4.70 -8.62 -7.72
C ARG A 19 -4.21 -9.22 -6.41
N ILE A 20 -4.60 -8.63 -5.27
CA ILE A 20 -4.18 -9.06 -3.92
C ILE A 20 -4.51 -10.52 -3.63
N ASP A 21 -5.67 -10.98 -4.09
CA ASP A 21 -6.16 -12.34 -3.91
C ASP A 21 -5.57 -13.35 -4.91
N ALA A 22 -4.90 -12.87 -5.97
CA ALA A 22 -4.37 -13.71 -7.04
C ALA A 22 -2.83 -13.78 -7.05
N VAL A 23 -2.14 -12.73 -6.60
CA VAL A 23 -0.67 -12.62 -6.62
C VAL A 23 -0.14 -12.14 -5.26
N PRO A 24 -0.37 -12.89 -4.17
CA PRO A 24 0.03 -12.47 -2.83
C PRO A 24 1.54 -12.27 -2.67
N GLU A 25 2.36 -12.95 -3.47
CA GLU A 25 3.83 -12.84 -3.44
C GLU A 25 4.32 -11.45 -3.85
N PHE A 26 3.64 -10.79 -4.80
CA PHE A 26 3.96 -9.41 -5.18
C PHE A 26 3.76 -8.48 -3.98
N TRP A 27 2.65 -8.62 -3.28
CA TRP A 27 2.31 -7.81 -2.12
C TRP A 27 3.22 -8.10 -0.93
N ALA A 28 3.57 -9.36 -0.70
CA ALA A 28 4.58 -9.73 0.29
C ALA A 28 5.95 -9.11 -0.02
N TRP A 29 6.33 -9.04 -1.30
CA TRP A 29 7.56 -8.38 -1.76
C TRP A 29 7.52 -6.87 -1.52
N VAL A 30 6.40 -6.20 -1.81
CA VAL A 30 6.23 -4.76 -1.49
C VAL A 30 6.34 -4.52 0.02
N ALA A 31 5.66 -5.32 0.85
CA ALA A 31 5.75 -5.22 2.31
C ALA A 31 7.17 -5.48 2.82
N TYR A 32 7.89 -6.45 2.26
CA TYR A 32 9.30 -6.69 2.58
C TYR A 32 10.12 -5.42 2.32
N HIS A 33 9.99 -4.80 1.14
CA HIS A 33 10.70 -3.56 0.82
C HIS A 33 10.29 -2.37 1.67
N GLY A 34 9.02 -2.34 2.12
CA GLY A 34 8.50 -1.41 3.12
C GLY A 34 9.24 -1.49 4.45
N ASN A 35 9.33 -2.70 5.00
CA ASN A 35 10.05 -2.95 6.25
C ASN A 35 11.55 -2.63 6.15
N HIS A 36 12.13 -2.71 4.95
CA HIS A 36 13.54 -2.35 4.71
C HIS A 36 13.75 -0.87 4.36
N GLY A 37 12.71 -0.04 4.41
CA GLY A 37 12.83 1.40 4.14
C GLY A 37 13.17 1.75 2.69
N THR A 38 12.95 0.83 1.75
CA THR A 38 13.27 1.04 0.32
C THR A 38 12.05 1.45 -0.50
N ILE A 39 10.85 1.08 -0.04
CA ILE A 39 9.58 1.54 -0.57
C ILE A 39 8.79 2.14 0.59
N LYS A 40 8.28 3.37 0.46
CA LYS A 40 7.44 4.01 1.48
C LYS A 40 6.31 4.78 0.84
N MET A 41 5.32 5.15 1.63
CA MET A 41 4.18 5.98 1.26
C MET A 41 4.19 7.22 2.16
N PRO A 42 4.10 8.43 1.60
CA PRO A 42 3.90 9.65 2.40
C PRO A 42 2.68 9.52 3.31
N LEU A 43 2.72 10.15 4.48
CA LEU A 43 1.62 10.05 5.44
C LEU A 43 0.31 10.59 4.85
N GLU A 44 0.38 11.68 4.09
CA GLU A 44 -0.80 12.31 3.48
C GLU A 44 -1.49 11.38 2.49
N THR A 45 -0.72 10.65 1.69
CA THR A 45 -1.26 9.65 0.76
C THR A 45 -1.97 8.53 1.50
N PHE A 46 -1.41 8.08 2.62
CA PHE A 46 -2.06 7.07 3.47
C PHE A 46 -3.38 7.58 4.06
N GLU A 47 -3.43 8.85 4.47
CA GLU A 47 -4.64 9.48 5.00
C GLU A 47 -5.72 9.74 3.93
N GLU A 48 -5.34 10.16 2.72
CA GLU A 48 -6.26 10.34 1.59
C GLU A 48 -6.97 9.03 1.23
N VAL A 49 -6.22 7.94 1.22
CA VAL A 49 -6.72 6.59 0.95
C VAL A 49 -7.76 6.15 1.99
N LYS A 50 -7.60 6.60 3.24
CA LYS A 50 -8.56 6.34 4.33
C LYS A 50 -9.86 7.10 4.17
N ASP A 51 -9.81 8.34 3.68
CA ASP A 51 -11.01 9.16 3.53
C ASP A 51 -11.82 8.81 2.27
N GLY A 52 -11.18 8.19 1.27
CA GLY A 52 -11.82 7.76 0.02
C GLY A 52 -12.69 6.50 0.11
N SER A 53 -12.42 5.60 1.06
CA SER A 53 -13.03 4.27 1.11
C SER A 53 -13.87 4.05 2.39
N LYS A 54 -15.13 3.61 2.22
CA LYS A 54 -16.11 3.50 3.32
C LYS A 54 -16.26 2.08 3.89
N ASP A 55 -15.59 1.08 3.31
CA ASP A 55 -15.72 -0.33 3.72
C ASP A 55 -14.48 -1.17 3.31
N ASP A 56 -13.66 -1.56 4.29
CA ASP A 56 -12.44 -2.36 4.13
C ASP A 56 -12.72 -3.72 3.48
N ALA A 57 -13.94 -4.24 3.58
CA ALA A 57 -14.34 -5.50 2.97
C ALA A 57 -14.65 -5.37 1.46
N GLN A 58 -14.90 -4.14 0.98
CA GLN A 58 -15.18 -3.86 -0.44
C GLN A 58 -13.97 -3.31 -1.20
N ASP A 59 -12.90 -2.95 -0.50
CA ASP A 59 -11.68 -2.37 -1.09
C ASP A 59 -10.42 -3.13 -0.64
N PRO A 60 -10.06 -4.24 -1.34
CA PRO A 60 -8.87 -5.04 -0.99
C PRO A 60 -7.56 -4.22 -0.94
N PRO A 61 -7.28 -3.29 -1.88
CA PRO A 61 -6.15 -2.35 -1.78
C PRO A 61 -6.11 -1.60 -0.46
N PHE A 62 -7.25 -1.06 -0.03
CA PHE A 62 -7.35 -0.31 1.21
C PHE A 62 -7.02 -1.17 2.43
N GLY A 63 -7.66 -2.34 2.55
CA GLY A 63 -7.42 -3.27 3.66
C GLY A 63 -5.96 -3.73 3.74
N TRP A 64 -5.31 -3.90 2.58
CA TRP A 64 -3.90 -4.26 2.53
C TRP A 64 -2.98 -3.11 3.00
N ILE A 65 -3.22 -1.88 2.55
CA ILE A 65 -2.48 -0.69 3.01
C ILE A 65 -2.60 -0.53 4.53
N GLN A 66 -3.81 -0.64 5.08
CA GLN A 66 -4.06 -0.55 6.52
C GLN A 66 -3.29 -1.62 7.31
N SER A 67 -3.35 -2.87 6.84
CA SER A 67 -2.66 -3.99 7.48
C SER A 67 -1.12 -3.84 7.46
N ASN A 68 -0.58 -3.04 6.53
CA ASN A 68 0.86 -2.84 6.34
C ASN A 68 1.33 -1.43 6.72
N LYS A 69 0.52 -0.65 7.45
CA LYS A 69 0.82 0.74 7.82
C LYS A 69 2.25 0.92 8.38
N GLY A 70 2.64 0.09 9.34
CA GLY A 70 3.96 0.19 9.97
C GLY A 70 5.13 -0.05 9.01
N ALA A 71 4.92 -0.86 7.97
CA ALA A 71 5.93 -1.11 6.95
C ALA A 71 5.94 0.02 5.90
N LEU A 72 4.78 0.54 5.53
CA LEU A 72 4.64 1.42 4.36
C LEU A 72 4.75 2.90 4.66
N VAL A 73 4.26 3.39 5.80
CA VAL A 73 4.29 4.83 6.08
C VAL A 73 5.75 5.30 6.25
N LEU A 74 6.08 6.39 5.57
CA LEU A 74 7.37 7.08 5.69
C LEU A 74 7.48 7.69 7.09
N ASP A 75 8.65 7.51 7.72
CA ASP A 75 8.96 8.19 8.98
C ASP A 75 9.52 9.58 8.65
N GLU A 76 8.76 10.61 8.96
CA GLU A 76 9.06 12.01 8.67
C GLU A 76 9.49 12.68 9.99
N GLU A 77 10.79 12.60 10.30
CA GLU A 77 11.42 13.39 11.37
C GLU A 77 11.65 14.85 10.97
#